data_AF-A0A5B8BWV7-F1
#
_entry.id   AF-A0A5B8BWV7-F1
#
_cell.length_a   1.000
_cell.length_b   1.000
_cell.length_c   1.000
_cell.angle_alpha   90.00
_cell.angle_beta   90.00
_cell.angle_gamma   90.00
#
_symmetry.space_group_name_H-M   'P 1'
#
loop_
_entity.id
_entity.type
_entity.pdbx_description
1 polymer ?
#
loop_
_entity_poly.entity_id
_entity_poly.type
_entity_poly.pdbx_seq_one_letter_code
_entity_poly.pdbx_strand_id
1 'polypeptide(L)' 'MKAMFDLQHPFFRQVWRRVAVVAICFAWAGVELASGAQIWAALFAAAGAWCVYQFFVVWTDPEDPEDQP' A
#
# COMPACT_ATOMS: atom_id res chain seq x y z
N MET A 1 -2.10 2.37 -22.47
CA MET A 1 -0.91 2.69 -21.65
C MET A 1 -0.92 1.76 -20.46
N LYS A 2 0.00 0.79 -20.38
CA LYS A 2 0.07 -0.17 -19.27
C LYS A 2 0.33 0.59 -17.98
N ALA A 3 -0.53 0.43 -16.99
CA ALA A 3 -0.41 1.08 -15.69
C ALA A 3 0.94 0.71 -15.07
N MET A 4 1.87 1.67 -14.95
CA MET A 4 3.14 1.44 -14.23
C MET A 4 2.96 1.26 -12.73
N PHE A 5 1.74 1.46 -12.22
CA PHE A 5 1.31 1.19 -10.85
C PHE A 5 0.37 -0.01 -10.79
N ASP A 6 0.76 -1.11 -11.42
CA ASP A 6 0.01 -2.36 -11.33
C ASP A 6 0.32 -3.07 -10.00
N LEU A 7 -0.32 -2.57 -8.94
CA LEU A 7 -0.29 -3.15 -7.59
C LEU A 7 -1.02 -4.50 -7.54
N GLN A 8 -1.77 -4.86 -8.59
CA GLN A 8 -2.51 -6.11 -8.73
C GLN A 8 -1.68 -7.23 -9.38
N HIS A 9 -0.35 -7.12 -9.32
CA HIS A 9 0.53 -8.22 -9.69
C HIS A 9 0.33 -9.40 -8.71
N PRO A 10 0.40 -10.68 -9.14
CA PRO A 10 0.34 -11.86 -8.26
C PRO A 10 1.41 -11.84 -7.14
N PHE A 11 2.42 -10.98 -7.28
CA PHE A 11 3.37 -10.68 -6.22
C PHE A 11 2.71 -10.02 -5.00
N PHE A 12 1.61 -9.28 -5.09
CA PHE A 12 0.92 -8.75 -3.90
C PHE A 12 -0.23 -9.64 -3.40
N ARG A 13 -0.43 -10.85 -3.95
CA ARG A 13 -1.47 -11.79 -3.45
C ARG A 13 -1.30 -12.16 -1.98
N GLN A 14 -0.07 -12.39 -1.52
CA GLN A 14 0.14 -12.77 -0.13
C GLN A 14 -0.04 -11.55 0.76
N VAL A 15 -1.08 -11.60 1.60
CA VAL A 15 -1.50 -10.53 2.51
C VAL A 15 -0.35 -10.03 3.38
N TRP A 16 0.58 -10.90 3.78
CA TRP A 16 1.75 -10.51 4.58
C TRP A 16 2.66 -9.51 3.85
N ARG A 17 2.74 -9.54 2.51
CA ARG A 17 3.53 -8.57 1.73
C ARG A 17 2.86 -7.20 1.72
N ARG A 18 1.53 -7.15 1.61
CA ARG A 18 0.75 -5.90 1.73
C ARG A 18 0.92 -5.28 3.11
N VAL A 19 0.78 -6.12 4.14
CA VAL A 19 0.95 -5.71 5.54
C VAL A 19 2.38 -5.24 5.80
N ALA A 20 3.40 -5.94 5.27
CA ALA A 20 4.81 -5.55 5.43
C ALA A 20 5.09 -4.17 4.81
N VAL A 21 4.61 -3.91 3.59
CA VAL A 21 4.78 -2.60 2.93
C VAL A 21 4.11 -1.48 3.72
N VAL A 22 2.85 -1.69 4.13
CA VAL A 22 2.11 -0.74 4.97
C VAL A 22 2.85 -0.47 6.28
N ALA A 23 3.27 -1.53 6.98
CA ALA A 23 3.97 -1.43 8.26
C ALA A 23 5.29 -0.67 8.12
N ILE A 24 6.05 -0.89 7.05
CA ILE A 24 7.30 -0.16 6.78
C ILE A 24 7.02 1.33 6.56
N CYS A 25 6.01 1.70 5.78
CA CYS A 25 5.65 3.11 5.57
C CYS A 25 5.25 3.80 6.88
N PHE A 26 4.43 3.16 7.72
CA PHE A 26 4.02 3.73 9.00
C PHE A 26 5.15 3.75 10.03
N ALA A 27 6.01 2.73 10.07
CA ALA A 27 7.19 2.72 10.92
C ALA A 27 8.14 3.86 10.56
N TRP A 28 8.38 4.08 9.26
CA TRP A 28 9.21 5.19 8.78
C TRP A 28 8.59 6.56 9.09
N ALA A 29 7.27 6.72 8.92
CA ALA A 29 6.57 7.94 9.32
C ALA A 29 6.75 8.23 10.82
N GLY A 30 6.71 7.20 11.68
CA GLY A 30 6.97 7.34 13.12
C GLY A 30 8.40 7.76 13.45
N VAL A 31 9.39 7.21 12.73
CA VAL A 31 10.81 7.63 12.86
C VAL A 31 10.98 9.09 12.46
N GLU A 32 10.35 9.52 11.37
CA GLU A 32 10.42 10.91 10.88
C GLU A 32 9.70 11.89 11.83
N LEU A 33 8.61 11.45 12.47
CA LEU A 33 7.96 12.20 13.55
C LEU A 33 8.91 12.39 14.74
N ALA A 34 9.67 11.35 15.11
CA ALA A 34 10.64 11.41 16.18
C ALA A 34 11.89 12.26 15.84
N SER A 35 12.27 12.33 14.56
CA SER A 35 13.37 13.18 14.08
C SER A 35 13.00 14.66 13.92
N GLY A 36 11.72 15.00 14.07
CA GLY A 36 11.20 16.36 13.91
C GLY A 36 10.84 16.73 12.46
N ALA A 37 10.94 15.78 11.52
CA ALA A 37 10.65 15.97 10.10
C ALA A 37 9.14 15.82 9.81
N GLN A 38 8.32 16.74 10.34
CA GLN A 38 6.85 16.64 10.29
C GLN A 38 6.28 16.53 8.85
N ILE A 39 6.86 17.25 7.88
CA ILE A 39 6.43 17.18 6.47
C ILE A 39 6.67 15.79 5.88
N TRP A 40 7.85 15.22 6.12
CA TRP A 40 8.23 13.91 5.63
C TRP A 40 7.40 12.81 6.30
N ALA A 41 7.20 12.91 7.61
CA ALA A 41 6.31 12.02 8.34
C ALA A 41 4.88 12.03 7.79
N ALA A 42 4.33 13.21 7.49
CA ALA A 42 3.00 13.33 6.90
C ALA A 42 2.92 12.71 5.49
N LEU A 43 3.95 12.88 4.65
CA LEU A 43 4.02 12.25 3.34
C LEU A 43 4.06 10.72 3.42
N PHE A 44 4.90 10.16 4.30
CA PHE A 44 4.98 8.71 4.49
C PHE A 44 3.71 8.14 5.14
N ALA A 45 3.09 8.86 6.07
CA ALA A 45 1.82 8.48 6.65
C ALA A 45 0.69 8.48 5.60
N ALA A 46 0.62 9.51 4.75
CA ALA A 46 -0.34 9.58 3.65
C ALA A 46 -0.11 8.46 2.62
N ALA A 47 1.15 8.18 2.28
CA ALA A 47 1.49 7.07 1.39
C ALA A 47 1.12 5.70 2.01
N GLY A 48 1.40 5.49 3.30
CA GLY A 48 1.00 4.29 4.02
C GLY A 48 -0.52 4.11 4.04
N ALA A 49 -1.27 5.18 4.29
CA ALA A 49 -2.74 5.17 4.23
C ALA A 49 -3.25 4.86 2.80
N TRP A 50 -2.61 5.40 1.76
CA TRP A 50 -2.93 5.07 0.37
C TRP A 50 -2.67 3.59 0.05
N CYS A 51 -1.56 3.03 0.54
CA CYS A 51 -1.29 1.60 0.41
C CYS A 51 -2.36 0.76 1.12
N VAL A 52 -2.82 1.15 2.32
CA VAL A 52 -3.93 0.47 3.01
C VAL A 52 -5.19 0.51 2.16
N TYR A 53 -5.55 1.67 1.62
CA TYR A 53 -6.72 1.82 0.76
C TYR A 53 -6.64 0.93 -0.48
N GLN A 54 -5.51 0.94 -1.20
CA GLN A 54 -5.29 0.11 -2.39
C GLN A 54 -5.33 -1.39 -2.08
N PHE A 55 -4.71 -1.81 -0.97
CA PHE A 55 -4.55 -3.22 -0.64
C PHE A 55 -5.74 -3.87 0.06
N PHE A 56 -6.57 -3.09 0.76
CA PHE A 56 -7.68 -3.61 1.57
C PHE A 56 -9.05 -3.11 1.14
N VAL A 57 -9.17 -1.98 0.41
CA VAL A 57 -10.46 -1.43 -0.04
C VAL A 57 -10.67 -1.62 -1.53
N VAL A 58 -9.66 -1.28 -2.35
CA VAL A 58 -9.74 -1.34 -3.82
C VAL A 58 -9.32 -2.70 -4.38
N TRP A 59 -8.76 -3.58 -3.54
CA TRP A 59 -8.22 -4.85 -4.02
C TRP A 59 -9.31 -5.75 -4.63
N THR A 60 -9.28 -5.89 -5.95
CA THR A 60 -9.98 -6.97 -6.67
C THR A 60 -9.05 -8.17 -6.74
N ASP A 61 -9.51 -9.33 -6.27
CA ASP A 61 -8.75 -10.57 -6.39
C ASP A 61 -8.79 -11.07 -7.84
N PRO A 62 -7.64 -11.28 -8.50
CA PRO A 62 -7.60 -11.74 -9.88
C PRO A 62 -8.11 -13.18 -10.07
N GLU A 63 -8.44 -13.90 -9.00
CA GLU A 63 -8.98 -15.26 -9.04
C GLU A 63 -10.51 -15.33 -8.87
N ASP A 64 -11.23 -14.21 -8.90
CA ASP A 64 -12.70 -14.23 -8.98
C ASP A 64 -13.16 -14.39 -10.44
N PRO A 65 -13.59 -15.59 -10.88
CA PRO A 65 -14.09 -15.80 -12.24
C PRO A 65 -15.44 -15.11 -12.50
N GLU A 66 -16.15 -14.57 -11.49
CA GLU A 66 -17.43 -13.88 -11.69
C GLU A 66 -17.29 -12.44 -12.19
N ASP A 67 -16.09 -11.85 -12.18
CA ASP A 67 -15.86 -10.43 -12.56
C ASP A 67 -15.19 -10.27 -13.94
N GLN A 68 -15.21 -11.31 -14.77
CA GLN A 68 -14.85 -11.25 -16.20
C GLN A 68 -16.10 -11.01 -17.05
N PRO A 69 -16.25 -9.86 -17.76
CA PRO A 69 -17.35 -9.66 -18.71
C PRO A 69 -17.22 -10.56 -19.95
#